data_AF-A0A8T2WV13-F1
#
_entry.id   AF-A0A8T2WV13-F1
#
_cell.length_a   1.000
_cell.length_b   1.000
_cell.length_c   1.000
_cell.angle_alpha   90.00
_cell.angle_beta   90.00
_cell.angle_gamma   90.00
#
_symmetry.space_group_name_H-M   'P 1'
#
loop_
_entity.id
_entity.type
_entity.pdbx_description
1 polymer ?
#
loop_
_entity_poly.entity_id
_entity_poly.type
_entity_poly.pdbx_seq_one_letter_code
_entity_poly.pdbx_strand_id
1 'polypeptide(L)'
;MAAAARPLVSVQTLPCLNDMVTDSAATVALPDVMKASIRPDIVNYVHSNISKNSRQPYAVSKKAGHQTSAESWGTGRAVSRIPRVPGGGTHRAGQGAYGNMCRGGRMFAPTKIWRRWHRKINVNQKRYAVVSAIAASAIPSLVLKEIGAFPDAEKAKDSHAIRPGKGKMRNRRYISRKGP
;
A
#
# COMPACT_ATOMS: atom_id res chain seq x y z
N MET A 1 8.16 -36.81 -7.18
CA MET A 1 9.05 -35.64 -7.30
C MET A 1 9.81 -35.82 -8.61
N ALA A 2 9.43 -35.12 -9.68
CA ALA A 2 10.10 -35.28 -10.97
C ALA A 2 11.51 -34.69 -10.86
N ALA A 3 12.54 -35.48 -11.20
CA ALA A 3 13.90 -34.97 -11.33
C ALA A 3 13.88 -33.87 -12.39
N ALA A 4 14.02 -32.63 -11.97
CA ALA A 4 13.75 -31.50 -12.84
C ALA A 4 14.92 -31.31 -13.80
N ALA A 5 14.80 -31.84 -15.02
CA ALA A 5 15.64 -31.48 -16.15
C ALA A 5 15.89 -29.97 -16.15
N ARG A 6 17.11 -29.52 -16.50
CA ARG A 6 17.44 -28.10 -16.65
C ARG A 6 17.13 -27.70 -18.08
N PRO A 7 15.89 -27.24 -18.39
CA PRO A 7 15.59 -26.80 -19.74
C PRO A 7 16.52 -25.64 -20.10
N LEU A 8 16.94 -25.60 -21.36
CA LEU A 8 17.71 -24.48 -21.88
C LEU A 8 16.75 -23.38 -22.31
N VAL A 9 17.11 -22.14 -22.01
CA VAL A 9 16.42 -20.93 -22.49
C VAL A 9 17.34 -20.25 -23.49
N SER A 10 16.79 -19.80 -24.62
CA SER A 10 17.53 -19.02 -25.60
C SER A 10 17.65 -17.56 -25.16
N VAL A 11 18.84 -17.00 -25.29
CA VAL A 11 19.12 -15.58 -25.08
C VAL A 11 18.74 -14.85 -26.35
N GLN A 12 17.73 -13.98 -26.27
CA GLN A 12 17.34 -13.13 -27.39
C GLN A 12 18.25 -11.89 -27.42
N THR A 13 18.90 -11.67 -28.56
CA THR A 13 19.67 -10.46 -28.85
C THR A 13 18.73 -9.36 -29.36
N LEU A 14 18.81 -8.15 -28.80
CA LEU A 14 18.01 -7.02 -29.23
C LEU A 14 18.59 -6.42 -30.52
N PRO A 15 17.79 -6.18 -31.57
CA PRO A 15 18.27 -5.71 -32.86
C PRO A 15 18.85 -4.29 -32.83
N CYS A 16 18.59 -3.49 -31.79
CA CYS A 16 19.17 -2.16 -31.60
C CYS A 16 20.59 -2.16 -30.98
N LEU A 17 21.11 -3.32 -30.56
CA LEU A 17 22.41 -3.45 -29.90
C LEU A 17 23.45 -4.20 -30.74
N ASN A 18 23.08 -4.80 -31.88
CA ASN A 18 23.95 -5.67 -32.66
C ASN A 18 24.11 -5.20 -34.11
N ASP A 19 25.36 -5.02 -34.55
CA ASP A 19 25.76 -4.74 -35.94
C ASP A 19 25.98 -6.02 -36.79
N MET A 20 25.87 -7.23 -36.21
CA MET A 20 26.09 -8.49 -36.91
C MET A 20 24.91 -9.47 -36.78
N VAL A 21 24.49 -10.01 -37.93
CA VAL A 21 23.32 -10.90 -38.13
C VAL A 21 23.66 -12.39 -37.93
N THR A 22 24.93 -12.74 -37.68
CA THR A 22 25.42 -14.13 -37.80
C THR A 22 25.52 -14.94 -36.50
N ASP A 23 25.12 -14.42 -35.36
CA ASP A 23 25.25 -15.16 -34.10
C ASP A 23 23.99 -16.00 -33.78
N SER A 24 24.19 -17.31 -33.68
CA SER A 24 23.19 -18.23 -33.12
C SER A 24 22.88 -17.82 -31.68
N ALA A 25 21.59 -17.79 -31.32
CA ALA A 25 21.16 -17.41 -29.97
C ALA A 25 21.85 -18.27 -28.90
N ALA A 26 22.66 -17.66 -28.05
CA ALA A 26 23.30 -18.35 -26.93
C ALA A 26 22.22 -19.00 -26.04
N THR A 27 22.47 -20.22 -25.56
CA THR A 27 21.52 -20.93 -24.69
C THR A 27 22.07 -21.03 -23.28
N VAL A 28 21.19 -20.87 -22.28
CA VAL A 28 21.55 -20.91 -20.86
C VAL A 28 20.59 -21.84 -20.13
N ALA A 29 21.09 -22.63 -19.18
CA ALA A 29 20.26 -23.48 -18.34
C ALA A 29 19.33 -22.65 -17.45
N LEU A 30 18.04 -23.01 -17.42
CA LEU A 30 17.04 -22.36 -16.57
C LEU A 30 17.44 -22.49 -15.08
N PRO A 31 17.56 -21.39 -14.35
CA PRO A 31 17.86 -21.41 -12.92
C PRO A 31 16.83 -22.21 -12.11
N ASP A 32 17.29 -22.95 -11.10
CA ASP A 32 16.40 -23.80 -10.29
C ASP A 32 15.33 -22.99 -9.52
N VAL A 33 15.58 -21.70 -9.26
CA VAL A 33 14.60 -20.78 -8.64
C VAL A 33 13.33 -20.62 -9.47
N MET A 34 13.40 -20.74 -10.81
CA MET A 34 12.25 -20.59 -11.69
C MET A 34 11.35 -21.83 -11.72
N LYS A 35 11.83 -22.97 -11.18
CA LYS A 35 11.08 -24.22 -11.05
C LYS A 35 10.37 -24.37 -9.70
N ALA A 36 10.56 -23.41 -8.80
CA ALA A 36 10.00 -23.49 -7.47
C ALA A 36 8.45 -23.44 -7.48
N SER A 37 7.83 -24.03 -6.46
CA SER A 37 6.37 -24.00 -6.32
C SER A 37 5.86 -22.57 -6.10
N ILE A 38 4.82 -22.19 -6.83
CA ILE A 38 4.19 -20.87 -6.72
C ILE A 38 3.20 -20.89 -5.55
N ARG A 39 3.43 -20.02 -4.57
CA ARG A 39 2.58 -19.86 -3.38
C ARG A 39 2.02 -18.44 -3.27
N PRO A 40 0.83 -18.16 -3.84
CA PRO A 40 0.25 -16.82 -3.84
C PRO A 40 -0.15 -16.35 -2.43
N ASP A 41 -0.44 -17.28 -1.53
CA ASP A 41 -0.74 -17.02 -0.11
C ASP A 41 0.45 -16.35 0.61
N ILE A 42 1.65 -16.91 0.47
CA ILE A 42 2.88 -16.36 1.07
C ILE A 42 3.23 -15.02 0.43
N VAL A 43 3.12 -14.90 -0.89
CA VAL A 43 3.37 -13.65 -1.61
C VAL A 43 2.46 -12.53 -1.11
N ASN A 44 1.15 -12.78 -1.01
CA ASN A 44 0.17 -11.80 -0.52
C ASN A 44 0.40 -11.42 0.94
N TYR A 45 0.75 -12.39 1.80
CA TYR A 45 1.07 -12.14 3.20
C TYR A 45 2.31 -11.24 3.34
N VAL A 46 3.39 -11.55 2.61
CA VAL A 46 4.63 -10.78 2.65
C VAL A 46 4.41 -9.39 2.04
N HIS A 47 3.77 -9.29 0.88
CA HIS A 47 3.45 -8.02 0.22
C HIS A 47 2.66 -7.09 1.15
N SER A 48 1.60 -7.60 1.78
CA SER A 48 0.75 -6.83 2.69
C SER A 48 1.53 -6.28 3.89
N ASN A 49 2.49 -7.04 4.42
CA ASN A 49 3.29 -6.60 5.56
C ASN A 49 4.45 -5.67 5.18
N ILE A 50 5.08 -5.88 4.01
CA ILE A 50 6.07 -4.93 3.47
C ILE A 50 5.42 -3.58 3.17
N SER A 51 4.22 -3.59 2.55
CA SER A 51 3.46 -2.37 2.23
C SER A 51 3.01 -1.58 3.46
N LYS A 52 2.86 -2.24 4.63
CA LYS A 52 2.60 -1.55 5.90
C LYS A 52 3.85 -0.80 6.41
N ASN A 53 5.05 -1.30 6.11
CA ASN A 53 6.31 -0.75 6.62
C ASN A 53 6.75 0.54 5.91
N SER A 54 6.24 0.84 4.71
CA SER A 54 6.53 2.10 4.01
C SER A 54 5.65 3.27 4.46
N ARG A 55 4.74 3.04 5.42
CA ARG A 55 3.79 4.06 5.89
C ARG A 55 4.43 4.97 6.93
N GLN A 56 4.23 6.27 6.77
CA GLN A 56 4.61 7.25 7.79
C GLN A 56 3.61 7.23 8.97
N PRO A 57 4.07 7.21 10.23
CA PRO A 57 3.20 7.33 11.40
C PRO A 57 2.43 8.64 11.38
N TYR A 58 1.15 8.60 11.74
CA TYR A 58 0.31 9.80 11.87
C TYR A 58 -0.61 9.69 13.09
N ALA A 59 -0.90 10.84 13.70
CA ALA A 59 -1.77 10.95 14.86
C ALA A 59 -2.46 12.32 14.91
N VAL A 60 -3.61 12.38 15.59
CA VAL A 60 -4.24 13.66 15.97
C VAL A 60 -3.45 14.27 17.13
N SER A 61 -3.41 15.61 17.23
CA SER A 61 -2.77 16.31 18.34
C SER A 61 -3.29 15.82 19.71
N LYS A 62 -2.38 15.59 20.66
CA LYS A 62 -2.69 15.09 22.01
C LYS A 62 -3.65 16.01 22.78
N LYS A 63 -3.58 17.32 22.53
CA LYS A 63 -4.42 18.35 23.17
C LYS A 63 -5.64 18.74 22.33
N ALA A 64 -5.89 18.11 21.18
CA ALA A 64 -7.05 18.41 20.35
C ALA A 64 -8.36 18.16 21.12
N GLY A 65 -9.25 19.16 21.13
CA GLY A 65 -10.51 19.12 21.86
C GLY A 65 -10.37 19.19 23.38
N HIS A 66 -9.15 19.44 23.91
CA HIS A 66 -8.88 19.55 25.35
C HIS A 66 -8.47 20.95 25.84
N GLN A 67 -8.32 21.93 24.94
CA GLN A 67 -7.86 23.28 25.31
C GLN A 67 -8.96 24.17 25.87
N THR A 68 -10.23 23.79 25.66
CA THR A 68 -11.38 24.57 26.09
C THR A 68 -11.77 24.19 27.51
N SER A 69 -11.61 25.10 28.47
CA SER A 69 -12.18 24.94 29.81
C SER A 69 -13.70 24.78 29.72
N ALA A 70 -14.24 23.72 30.33
CA ALA A 70 -15.66 23.42 30.31
C ALA A 70 -16.04 22.50 31.46
N GLU A 71 -17.18 22.77 32.08
CA GLU A 71 -17.72 22.00 33.19
C GLU A 71 -19.21 21.72 32.98
N SER A 72 -19.71 20.64 33.57
CA SER A 72 -21.13 20.29 33.44
C SER A 72 -21.96 21.13 34.41
N TRP A 73 -23.09 21.66 33.94
CA TRP A 73 -24.05 22.35 34.78
C TRP A 73 -24.89 21.42 35.67
N GLY A 74 -24.67 20.10 35.59
CA GLY A 74 -25.42 19.12 36.37
C GLY A 74 -26.87 18.94 35.89
N THR A 75 -27.74 18.51 36.81
CA THR A 75 -29.17 18.30 36.58
C THR A 75 -30.00 19.57 36.86
N GLY A 76 -31.33 19.52 36.64
CA GLY A 76 -32.22 20.65 36.95
C GLY A 76 -32.33 21.71 35.86
N ARG A 77 -31.83 21.40 34.64
CA ARG A 77 -31.99 22.22 33.43
C ARG A 77 -32.52 21.35 32.31
N ALA A 78 -33.30 21.91 31.38
CA ALA A 78 -33.82 21.20 30.20
C ALA A 78 -32.74 20.96 29.13
N VAL A 79 -31.58 20.45 29.56
CA VAL A 79 -30.34 20.40 28.80
C VAL A 79 -29.52 19.18 29.24
N SER A 80 -28.81 18.53 28.32
CA SER A 80 -27.97 17.37 28.63
C SER A 80 -26.77 17.72 29.52
N ARG A 81 -26.34 16.74 30.33
CA ARG A 81 -25.26 16.82 31.34
C ARG A 81 -23.83 16.91 30.78
N ILE A 82 -23.66 17.33 29.52
CA ILE A 82 -22.36 17.47 28.87
C ILE A 82 -21.60 18.69 29.42
N PRO A 83 -20.26 18.66 29.55
CA PRO A 83 -19.49 19.84 29.91
C PRO A 83 -19.67 21.00 28.92
N ARG A 84 -19.88 22.21 29.43
CA ARG A 84 -20.17 23.42 28.65
C ARG A 84 -19.12 24.49 28.86
N VAL A 85 -18.85 25.25 27.81
CA VAL A 85 -17.90 26.38 27.85
C VAL A 85 -18.47 27.47 28.76
N PRO A 86 -17.72 27.95 29.77
CA PRO A 86 -18.17 28.99 30.67
C PRO A 86 -18.19 30.37 30.00
N GLY A 87 -18.76 31.35 30.68
CA GLY A 87 -18.88 32.73 30.23
C GLY A 87 -20.18 33.04 29.48
N GLY A 88 -20.22 34.22 28.86
CA GLY A 88 -21.36 34.73 28.10
C GLY A 88 -20.90 35.70 27.01
N GLY A 89 -21.81 36.14 26.14
CA GLY A 89 -21.52 37.16 25.12
C GLY A 89 -20.77 36.68 23.86
N THR A 90 -20.44 35.39 23.76
CA THR A 90 -19.90 34.81 22.52
C THR A 90 -20.78 33.67 22.02
N HIS A 91 -20.78 33.42 20.70
CA HIS A 91 -21.50 32.29 20.12
C HIS A 91 -21.02 30.91 20.63
N ARG A 92 -19.84 30.85 21.26
CA ARG A 92 -19.26 29.60 21.76
C ARG A 92 -19.65 29.30 23.22
N ALA A 93 -19.95 30.32 24.02
CA ALA A 93 -20.35 30.16 25.41
C ALA A 93 -21.63 29.30 25.54
N GLY A 94 -21.70 28.45 26.57
CA GLY A 94 -22.84 27.55 26.82
C GLY A 94 -22.94 26.32 25.91
N GLN A 95 -22.11 26.22 24.86
CA GLN A 95 -22.06 25.05 23.98
C GLN A 95 -21.28 23.88 24.62
N GLY A 96 -21.59 22.66 24.19
CA GLY A 96 -20.87 21.46 24.64
C GLY A 96 -19.41 21.42 24.17
N ALA A 97 -18.53 20.91 25.04
CA ALA A 97 -17.10 20.73 24.81
C ALA A 97 -16.61 19.40 25.42
N TYR A 98 -15.36 19.03 25.15
CA TYR A 98 -14.67 17.79 25.52
C TYR A 98 -15.27 16.48 24.96
N GLY A 99 -16.59 16.31 24.99
CA GLY A 99 -17.27 15.09 24.56
C GLY A 99 -17.00 14.74 23.10
N ASN A 100 -16.92 13.44 22.81
CA ASN A 100 -16.74 12.91 21.45
C ASN A 100 -17.94 13.16 20.54
N MET A 101 -19.13 13.36 21.11
CA MET A 101 -20.34 13.77 20.40
C MET A 101 -20.40 15.28 20.14
N CYS A 102 -19.53 16.08 20.75
CA CYS A 102 -19.57 17.54 20.64
C CYS A 102 -18.79 18.02 19.42
N ARG A 103 -19.33 18.99 18.70
CA ARG A 103 -18.59 19.71 17.65
C ARG A 103 -17.36 20.39 18.26
N GLY A 104 -16.18 20.09 17.73
CA GLY A 104 -14.90 20.59 18.24
C GLY A 104 -14.44 19.95 19.56
N GLY A 105 -15.17 18.95 20.06
CA GLY A 105 -14.76 18.13 21.21
C GLY A 105 -13.69 17.10 20.83
N ARG A 106 -13.28 16.30 21.81
CA ARG A 106 -12.25 15.29 21.60
C ARG A 106 -12.86 13.95 21.19
N MET A 107 -12.32 13.37 20.11
CA MET A 107 -12.71 12.04 19.65
C MET A 107 -12.38 10.95 20.68
N PHE A 108 -13.27 9.95 20.81
CA PHE A 108 -12.99 8.73 21.56
C PHE A 108 -11.90 7.91 20.83
N ALA A 109 -10.94 7.36 21.60
CA ALA A 109 -9.80 6.60 21.06
C ALA A 109 -9.08 7.29 19.86
N PRO A 110 -8.53 8.51 20.04
CA PRO A 110 -7.88 9.22 18.95
C PRO A 110 -6.62 8.48 18.49
N THR A 111 -6.27 8.63 17.21
CA THR A 111 -5.07 8.01 16.63
C THR A 111 -3.83 8.39 17.44
N LYS A 112 -3.00 7.39 17.71
CA LYS A 112 -1.80 7.52 18.54
C LYS A 112 -0.55 7.29 17.72
N ILE A 113 0.50 8.04 18.06
CA ILE A 113 1.82 7.94 17.41
C ILE A 113 2.37 6.51 17.59
N TRP A 114 2.25 5.95 18.79
CA TRP A 114 2.73 4.61 19.15
C TRP A 114 1.91 3.44 18.59
N ARG A 115 1.02 3.69 17.62
CA ARG A 115 0.37 2.60 16.88
C ARG A 115 1.44 1.76 16.18
N ARG A 116 1.34 0.44 16.25
CA ARG A 116 2.28 -0.47 15.58
C ARG A 116 2.04 -0.49 14.06
N TRP A 117 2.76 0.38 13.34
CA TRP A 117 2.76 0.45 11.88
C TRP A 117 3.59 -0.67 11.25
N HIS A 118 4.79 -0.86 11.78
CA HIS A 118 5.78 -1.78 11.23
C HIS A 118 5.54 -3.23 11.68
N ARG A 119 5.71 -4.16 10.74
CA ARG A 119 5.64 -5.61 10.93
C ARG A 119 6.97 -6.25 10.54
N LYS A 120 7.56 -6.96 11.50
CA LYS A 120 8.71 -7.84 11.24
C LYS A 120 8.22 -9.02 10.42
N ILE A 121 9.00 -9.38 9.40
CA ILE A 121 8.72 -10.51 8.53
C ILE A 121 9.96 -11.39 8.54
N ASN A 122 9.76 -12.70 8.68
CA ASN A 122 10.86 -13.65 8.73
C ASN A 122 11.63 -13.68 7.40
N VAL A 123 12.95 -13.72 7.49
CA VAL A 123 13.83 -13.68 6.30
C VAL A 123 13.55 -14.85 5.38
N ASN A 124 13.38 -16.06 5.92
CA ASN A 124 13.05 -17.25 5.13
C ASN A 124 11.71 -17.12 4.41
N GLN A 125 10.71 -16.52 5.04
CA GLN A 125 9.41 -16.28 4.42
C GLN A 125 9.49 -15.23 3.31
N LYS A 126 10.30 -14.18 3.48
CA LYS A 126 10.58 -13.21 2.42
C LYS A 126 11.29 -13.88 1.23
N ARG A 127 12.32 -14.68 1.50
CA ARG A 127 13.05 -15.43 0.46
C ARG A 127 12.10 -16.34 -0.30
N TYR A 128 11.24 -17.07 0.41
CA TYR A 128 10.23 -17.93 -0.23
C TYR A 128 9.28 -17.14 -1.14
N ALA A 129 8.77 -15.98 -0.67
CA ALA A 129 7.91 -15.12 -1.50
C ALA A 129 8.62 -14.62 -2.76
N VAL A 130 9.90 -14.25 -2.67
CA VAL A 130 10.71 -13.80 -3.82
C VAL A 130 10.91 -14.94 -4.81
N VAL A 131 11.25 -16.14 -4.32
CA VAL A 131 11.42 -17.34 -5.15
C VAL A 131 10.11 -17.70 -5.87
N SER A 132 8.98 -17.70 -5.17
CA SER A 132 7.67 -17.95 -5.79
C SER A 132 7.29 -16.90 -6.83
N ALA A 133 7.66 -15.63 -6.62
CA ALA A 133 7.41 -14.56 -7.60
C ALA A 133 8.29 -14.72 -8.86
N ILE A 134 9.55 -15.11 -8.71
CA ILE A 134 10.46 -15.41 -9.84
C ILE A 134 9.95 -16.63 -10.63
N ALA A 135 9.51 -17.69 -9.95
CA ALA A 135 8.92 -18.85 -10.61
C ALA A 135 7.64 -18.48 -11.40
N ALA A 136 6.78 -17.62 -10.84
CA ALA A 136 5.60 -17.12 -11.55
C ALA A 136 5.96 -16.32 -12.81
N SER A 137 7.08 -15.58 -12.79
CA SER A 137 7.55 -14.82 -13.97
C SER A 137 8.01 -15.71 -15.14
N ALA A 138 8.35 -16.98 -14.87
CA ALA A 138 8.76 -17.93 -15.90
C ALA A 138 7.58 -18.64 -16.58
N ILE A 139 6.35 -18.47 -16.08
CA ILE A 139 5.16 -19.12 -16.64
C ILE A 139 4.44 -18.13 -17.58
N PRO A 140 4.42 -18.38 -18.91
CA PRO A 140 3.78 -17.48 -19.86
C PRO A 140 2.29 -17.26 -19.59
N SER A 141 1.55 -18.27 -19.13
CA SER A 141 0.11 -18.08 -18.82
C SER A 141 -0.17 -17.11 -17.66
N LEU A 142 0.82 -16.84 -16.80
CA LEU A 142 0.71 -15.86 -15.70
C LEU A 142 1.23 -14.46 -16.09
N VAL A 143 2.06 -14.36 -17.13
CA VAL A 143 2.78 -13.12 -17.51
C VAL A 143 2.36 -12.60 -18.88
N LEU A 144 2.24 -13.49 -19.85
CA LEU A 144 2.12 -13.23 -21.28
C LEU A 144 0.76 -13.71 -21.77
N LYS A 145 -0.24 -12.83 -21.74
CA LYS A 145 -1.38 -13.00 -22.65
C LYS A 145 -0.97 -12.72 -24.10
N GLU A 146 0.10 -11.93 -24.34
CA GLU A 146 0.65 -11.64 -25.66
C GLU A 146 2.18 -11.48 -25.59
N ILE A 147 2.91 -12.05 -26.56
CA ILE A 147 4.39 -12.19 -26.62
C ILE A 147 5.12 -10.85 -26.88
N GLY A 148 4.40 -9.73 -26.94
CA GLY A 148 4.99 -8.40 -27.06
C GLY A 148 5.03 -7.67 -25.73
N ALA A 149 6.24 -7.42 -25.19
CA ALA A 149 6.40 -6.48 -24.07
C ALA A 149 5.97 -5.05 -24.45
N PHE A 150 6.08 -4.70 -25.74
CA PHE A 150 5.73 -3.40 -26.28
C PHE A 150 4.22 -3.07 -26.17
N PRO A 151 3.29 -3.96 -26.57
CA PRO A 151 1.86 -3.80 -26.27
C PRO A 151 1.52 -3.54 -24.80
N ASP A 152 2.19 -4.20 -23.85
CA ASP A 152 1.93 -3.94 -22.41
C ASP A 152 2.52 -2.61 -21.94
N ALA A 153 3.66 -2.18 -22.51
CA ALA A 153 4.22 -0.86 -22.29
C ALA A 153 3.32 0.26 -22.85
N GLU A 154 2.77 0.10 -24.05
CA GLU A 154 1.78 1.01 -24.64
C GLU A 154 0.51 1.08 -23.78
N LYS A 155 0.00 -0.08 -23.35
CA LYS A 155 -1.15 -0.16 -22.45
C LYS A 155 -0.89 0.50 -21.10
N ALA A 156 0.34 0.42 -20.58
CA ALA A 156 0.73 1.12 -19.36
C ALA A 156 0.81 2.64 -19.56
N LYS A 157 1.40 3.09 -20.66
CA LYS A 157 1.47 4.50 -21.07
C LYS A 157 0.06 5.11 -21.22
N ASP A 158 -0.84 4.43 -21.92
CA ASP A 158 -2.19 4.94 -22.18
C ASP A 158 -3.11 4.84 -20.95
N SER A 159 -2.71 4.07 -19.93
CA SER A 159 -3.50 3.89 -18.71
C SER A 159 -3.42 5.05 -17.70
N HIS A 160 -2.78 6.17 -18.06
CA HIS A 160 -2.67 7.35 -17.20
C HIS A 160 -4.05 7.95 -16.90
N ALA A 161 -4.60 7.57 -15.75
CA ALA A 161 -5.90 8.01 -15.28
C ALA A 161 -5.79 8.89 -14.04
N ILE A 162 -6.78 9.78 -13.86
CA ILE A 162 -6.88 10.62 -12.67
C ILE A 162 -7.47 9.81 -11.50
N ARG A 163 -6.75 9.76 -10.37
CA ARG A 163 -7.19 9.10 -9.13
C ARG A 163 -8.44 9.78 -8.56
N PRO A 164 -9.50 9.02 -8.24
CA PRO A 164 -10.64 9.58 -7.51
C PRO A 164 -10.30 9.89 -6.04
N GLY A 165 -11.02 10.85 -5.46
CA GLY A 165 -10.96 11.18 -4.03
C GLY A 165 -9.79 12.08 -3.60
N LYS A 166 -9.51 12.06 -2.28
CA LYS A 166 -8.59 13.00 -1.61
C LYS A 166 -7.10 12.77 -1.93
N GLY A 167 -6.77 11.72 -2.68
CA GLY A 167 -5.40 11.43 -3.12
C GLY A 167 -4.81 12.52 -4.02
N LYS A 168 -5.67 13.20 -4.79
CA LYS A 168 -5.29 14.32 -5.67
C LYS A 168 -4.61 15.48 -4.94
N MET A 169 -5.05 15.76 -3.71
CA MET A 169 -4.46 16.81 -2.84
C MET A 169 -3.21 16.34 -2.08
N ARG A 170 -2.79 15.08 -2.26
CA ARG A 170 -1.65 14.47 -1.54
C ARG A 170 -0.60 13.96 -2.52
N ASN A 171 -0.37 14.68 -3.61
CA ASN A 171 0.61 14.36 -4.65
C ASN A 171 0.41 12.96 -5.28
N ARG A 172 -0.82 12.46 -5.31
CA ARG A 172 -1.19 11.16 -5.92
C ARG A 172 -2.34 11.35 -6.89
N ARG A 173 -2.21 12.33 -7.78
CA ARG A 173 -3.25 12.69 -8.76
C ARG A 173 -3.41 11.65 -9.85
N TYR A 174 -2.31 11.05 -10.31
CA TYR A 174 -2.33 10.09 -11.39
C TYR A 174 -2.16 8.66 -10.89
N ILE A 175 -2.76 7.71 -11.61
CA ILE A 175 -2.54 6.27 -11.48
C ILE A 175 -2.24 5.75 -12.88
N SER A 176 -1.25 4.87 -12.98
CA SER A 176 -0.96 4.09 -14.18
C SER A 176 -0.83 2.62 -13.80
N ARG A 177 -1.08 1.74 -14.78
CA ARG A 177 -0.73 0.32 -14.69
C ARG A 177 0.79 0.18 -14.58
N LYS A 178 1.23 -0.94 -14.03
CA LYS A 178 2.64 -1.32 -14.01
C LYS A 178 2.87 -2.23 -15.20
N GLY A 179 3.64 -1.75 -16.18
CA GLY A 179 4.15 -2.54 -17.30
C GLY A 179 5.64 -2.86 -17.12
N PRO A 180 6.25 -3.53 -18.11
CA PRO A 180 7.68 -3.82 -18.15
C PRO A 180 8.55 -2.56 -18.27
#